data_AF-K3ZIY1-F1
#
_entry.id   AF-K3ZIY1-F1
#
_cell.length_a   1.000
_cell.length_b   1.000
_cell.length_c   1.000
_cell.angle_alpha   90.00
_cell.angle_beta   90.00
_cell.angle_gamma   90.00
#
_symmetry.space_group_name_H-M   'P 1'
#
loop_
_entity.id
_entity.type
_entity.pdbx_description
1 polymer ?
#
loop_
_entity_poly.entity_id
_entity_poly.type
_entity_poly.pdbx_seq_one_letter_code
_entity_poly.pdbx_strand_id
1 'polypeptide(L)'
;MTHMEMIKGIKGHGYRDELVIPIIENTPYEYELTDSLSEAIAAYPKATAVLVRNHGIYVWGDSWINAKTQAECYHYLLDACIKLYQLGIDWATPEHGPINSAKRLRSILSPEIPNGCHAAESSKCVVLDIEGTTTPISFVTDVMFPYAHDNVRKHLTSTFDSEETKEDIKLLRIQTEDDLRNGIAGAVPVPPDEAGKEEVINSLVANVESMIKADRKITPLKQLQGHIWRTGFEKKELQGVVFEDVPVALKNWHASGIKVYIYSSGSREAQRLLFGNTTHGDLRKFLCGYFDTTTGNKRETKSYFEISQSLGVDSPSQILFITDVFQEAVAAKNAGFDVIISIRPGNAPLPDNHGFRTIKSFSEI
;
A
#
# COMPACT_ATOMS: atom_id res chain seq x y z
N MET A 1 22.79 -20.13 0.44
CA MET A 1 21.72 -19.87 1.44
C MET A 1 20.67 -20.96 1.33
N THR A 2 20.06 -21.38 2.44
CA THR A 2 19.10 -22.49 2.46
C THR A 2 18.00 -22.23 3.51
N HIS A 3 16.91 -23.02 3.53
CA HIS A 3 15.86 -22.97 4.56
C HIS A 3 15.08 -21.65 4.63
N MET A 4 14.93 -20.97 3.49
CA MET A 4 14.03 -19.82 3.34
C MET A 4 12.87 -20.15 2.40
N GLU A 5 11.65 -19.77 2.76
CA GLU A 5 10.43 -20.15 2.02
C GLU A 5 10.43 -19.63 0.58
N MET A 6 10.97 -18.43 0.37
CA MET A 6 11.07 -17.80 -0.96
C MET A 6 11.98 -18.55 -1.94
N ILE A 7 12.80 -19.49 -1.47
CA ILE A 7 13.60 -20.37 -2.35
C ILE A 7 12.67 -21.23 -3.24
N LYS A 8 11.47 -21.60 -2.76
CA LYS A 8 10.49 -22.38 -3.55
C LYS A 8 9.98 -21.66 -4.79
N GLY A 9 10.06 -20.33 -4.82
CA GLY A 9 9.69 -19.54 -5.99
C GLY A 9 10.74 -19.57 -7.10
N ILE A 10 11.91 -20.17 -6.85
CA ILE A 10 12.97 -20.39 -7.82
C ILE A 10 12.83 -21.79 -8.39
N LYS A 11 12.73 -21.88 -9.71
CA LYS A 11 12.54 -23.16 -10.40
C LYS A 11 13.64 -24.14 -10.00
N GLY A 12 13.25 -25.38 -9.71
CA GLY A 12 14.18 -26.46 -9.37
C GLY A 12 14.70 -26.43 -7.92
N HIS A 13 14.17 -25.56 -7.06
CA HIS A 13 14.56 -25.48 -5.65
C HIS A 13 13.36 -25.67 -4.70
N GLY A 14 13.57 -26.43 -3.64
CA GLY A 14 12.69 -26.57 -2.49
C GLY A 14 13.22 -25.84 -1.26
N TYR A 15 12.43 -25.85 -0.17
CA TYR A 15 12.78 -25.17 1.10
C TYR A 15 14.17 -25.52 1.63
N ARG A 16 14.54 -26.80 1.57
CA ARG A 16 15.82 -27.31 2.11
C ARG A 16 16.96 -27.26 1.11
N ASP A 17 16.69 -26.84 -0.12
CA ASP A 17 17.73 -26.78 -1.13
C ASP A 17 18.64 -25.59 -0.86
N GLU A 18 19.90 -25.73 -1.25
CA GLU A 18 20.84 -24.63 -1.23
C GLU A 18 20.70 -23.83 -2.53
N LEU A 19 20.38 -22.54 -2.39
CA LEU A 19 20.39 -21.61 -3.50
C LEU A 19 21.81 -21.09 -3.71
N VAL A 20 22.31 -21.31 -4.93
CA VAL A 20 23.61 -20.85 -5.40
C VAL A 20 23.40 -19.90 -6.58
N ILE A 21 24.05 -18.73 -6.53
CA ILE A 21 24.05 -17.74 -7.60
C ILE A 21 25.50 -17.54 -8.03
N PRO A 22 25.90 -17.96 -9.25
CA PRO A 22 27.24 -17.72 -9.75
C PRO A 22 27.48 -16.21 -9.93
N ILE A 23 28.70 -15.79 -9.64
CA ILE A 23 29.16 -14.41 -9.84
C ILE A 23 30.18 -14.41 -10.98
N ILE A 24 29.94 -13.61 -12.01
CA ILE A 24 30.88 -13.40 -13.14
C ILE A 24 31.43 -11.97 -13.11
N GLU A 25 32.60 -11.79 -13.70
CA GLU A 25 33.23 -10.47 -13.83
C GLU A 25 32.53 -9.64 -14.90
N ASN A 26 32.45 -8.33 -14.69
CA ASN A 26 31.84 -7.41 -15.64
C ASN A 26 32.79 -7.10 -16.79
N THR A 27 32.21 -6.88 -17.98
CA THR A 27 32.92 -6.43 -19.18
C THR A 27 32.42 -5.04 -19.60
N PRO A 28 33.19 -4.29 -20.39
CA PRO A 28 32.75 -2.98 -20.91
C PRO A 28 31.48 -3.04 -21.75
N TYR A 29 31.21 -4.17 -22.43
CA TYR A 29 30.04 -4.35 -23.27
C TYR A 29 29.31 -5.67 -22.97
N GLU A 30 27.98 -5.64 -23.00
CA GLU A 30 27.14 -6.80 -22.63
C GLU A 30 27.35 -8.03 -23.52
N TYR A 31 27.64 -7.83 -24.82
CA TYR A 31 27.87 -8.95 -25.74
C TYR A 31 29.10 -9.80 -25.37
N GLU A 32 30.05 -9.22 -24.62
CA GLU A 32 31.27 -9.89 -24.15
C GLU A 32 31.01 -10.80 -22.94
N LEU A 33 29.85 -10.68 -22.28
CA LEU A 33 29.46 -11.54 -21.16
C LEU A 33 29.06 -12.95 -21.63
N THR A 34 28.77 -13.13 -22.92
CA THR A 34 28.15 -14.34 -23.49
C THR A 34 28.88 -15.63 -23.10
N ASP A 35 30.20 -15.66 -23.20
CA ASP A 35 31.00 -16.85 -22.90
C ASP A 35 30.97 -17.18 -21.41
N SER A 36 31.23 -16.18 -20.55
CA SER A 36 31.21 -16.33 -19.10
C SER A 36 29.82 -16.69 -18.54
N LEU A 37 28.76 -16.16 -19.15
CA LEU A 37 27.38 -16.51 -18.82
C LEU A 37 27.08 -17.96 -19.20
N SER A 38 27.52 -18.39 -20.38
CA SER A 38 27.34 -19.76 -20.87
C SER A 38 28.08 -20.77 -19.99
N GLU A 39 29.32 -20.47 -19.59
CA GLU A 39 30.10 -21.29 -18.64
C GLU A 39 29.41 -21.37 -17.27
N ALA A 40 28.89 -20.25 -16.76
CA ALA A 40 28.17 -20.22 -15.49
C ALA A 40 26.88 -21.06 -15.53
N ILE A 41 26.10 -20.98 -16.61
CA ILE A 41 24.89 -21.78 -16.80
C ILE A 41 25.23 -23.28 -16.88
N ALA A 42 26.31 -23.65 -17.56
CA ALA A 42 26.75 -25.03 -17.67
C ALA A 42 27.26 -25.60 -16.34
N ALA A 43 28.01 -24.81 -15.56
CA ALA A 43 28.53 -25.21 -14.26
C ALA A 43 27.44 -25.28 -13.17
N TYR A 44 26.41 -24.44 -13.27
CA TYR A 44 25.32 -24.34 -12.29
C TYR A 44 23.95 -24.54 -12.97
N PRO A 45 23.61 -25.76 -13.40
CA PRO A 45 22.41 -26.03 -14.19
C PRO A 45 21.08 -25.82 -13.44
N LYS A 46 21.14 -25.71 -12.10
CA LYS A 46 19.98 -25.35 -11.27
C LYS A 46 19.80 -23.83 -11.12
N ALA A 47 20.84 -23.04 -11.35
CA ALA A 47 20.74 -21.59 -11.20
C ALA A 47 19.85 -21.01 -12.31
N THR A 48 18.99 -20.07 -11.95
CA THR A 48 18.16 -19.29 -12.89
C THR A 48 18.54 -17.83 -12.91
N ALA A 49 19.70 -17.52 -12.32
CA ALA A 49 20.28 -16.19 -12.29
C ALA A 49 21.80 -16.23 -12.26
N VAL A 50 22.42 -15.15 -12.75
CA VAL A 50 23.85 -14.86 -12.62
C VAL A 50 24.01 -13.42 -12.12
N LEU A 51 24.93 -13.22 -11.18
CA LEU A 51 25.31 -11.89 -10.71
C LEU A 51 26.55 -11.42 -11.50
N VAL A 52 26.45 -10.27 -12.14
CA VAL A 52 27.57 -9.61 -12.80
C VAL A 52 28.15 -8.56 -11.85
N ARG A 53 29.41 -8.71 -11.47
CA ARG A 53 30.05 -7.86 -10.45
C ARG A 53 29.93 -6.38 -10.81
N ASN A 54 29.46 -5.55 -9.88
CA ASN A 54 29.28 -4.10 -10.07
C ASN A 54 28.33 -3.69 -11.20
N HIS A 55 27.51 -4.62 -11.71
CA HIS A 55 26.55 -4.34 -12.78
C HIS A 55 25.13 -4.67 -12.30
N GLY A 56 24.85 -5.92 -11.98
CA GLY A 56 23.50 -6.33 -11.60
C GLY A 56 23.29 -7.83 -11.68
N ILE A 57 22.03 -8.24 -11.58
CA ILE A 57 21.62 -9.64 -11.69
C ILE A 57 20.86 -9.86 -12.99
N TYR A 58 21.22 -10.91 -13.71
CA TYR A 58 20.47 -11.39 -14.87
C TYR A 58 19.69 -12.63 -14.44
N VAL A 59 18.37 -12.62 -14.63
CA VAL A 59 17.45 -13.69 -14.23
C VAL A 59 16.67 -14.15 -15.46
N TRP A 60 16.53 -15.45 -15.66
CA TRP A 60 15.82 -16.02 -16.80
C TRP A 60 14.82 -17.09 -16.37
N GLY A 61 13.79 -17.31 -17.19
CA GLY A 61 12.75 -18.31 -16.95
C GLY A 61 12.04 -18.68 -18.25
N ASP A 62 11.21 -19.72 -18.21
CA ASP A 62 10.52 -20.24 -19.42
C ASP A 62 9.53 -19.24 -20.04
N SER A 63 9.12 -18.23 -19.26
CA SER A 63 8.28 -17.12 -19.69
C SER A 63 8.67 -15.86 -18.92
N TRP A 64 8.24 -14.68 -19.40
CA TRP A 64 8.46 -13.43 -18.68
C TRP A 64 7.83 -13.45 -17.27
N ILE A 65 6.70 -14.14 -17.08
CA ILE A 65 6.06 -14.30 -15.75
C ILE A 65 6.98 -15.08 -14.81
N ASN A 66 7.55 -16.19 -15.30
CA ASN A 66 8.45 -17.02 -14.52
C ASN A 66 9.75 -16.26 -14.21
N ALA A 67 10.35 -15.61 -15.19
CA ALA A 67 11.53 -14.77 -15.01
C ALA A 67 11.29 -13.67 -13.96
N LYS A 68 10.15 -12.96 -14.03
CA LYS A 68 9.77 -11.94 -13.06
C LYS A 68 9.58 -12.51 -11.66
N THR A 69 8.84 -13.62 -11.53
CA THR A 69 8.59 -14.27 -10.24
C THR A 69 9.91 -14.67 -9.58
N GLN A 70 10.83 -15.26 -10.33
CA GLN A 70 12.15 -15.63 -9.81
C GLN A 70 12.97 -14.41 -9.46
N ALA A 71 12.93 -13.34 -10.26
CA ALA A 71 13.63 -12.08 -9.95
C ALA A 71 13.14 -11.45 -8.64
N GLU A 72 11.82 -11.46 -8.40
CA GLU A 72 11.22 -11.00 -7.13
C GLU A 72 11.68 -11.87 -5.95
N CYS A 73 11.76 -13.21 -6.13
CA CYS A 73 12.30 -14.12 -5.11
C CYS A 73 13.77 -13.84 -4.82
N TYR A 74 14.61 -13.69 -5.85
CA TYR A 74 16.02 -13.35 -5.71
C TYR A 74 16.22 -12.02 -4.99
N HIS A 75 15.43 -11.00 -5.34
CA HIS A 75 15.50 -9.69 -4.70
C HIS A 75 15.23 -9.78 -3.20
N TYR A 76 14.15 -10.46 -2.81
CA TYR A 76 13.81 -10.68 -1.40
C TYR A 76 14.90 -11.44 -0.64
N LEU A 77 15.40 -12.53 -1.23
CA LEU A 77 16.40 -13.39 -0.60
C LEU A 77 17.75 -12.69 -0.42
N LEU A 78 18.17 -11.88 -1.40
CA LEU A 78 19.40 -11.09 -1.30
C LEU A 78 19.26 -9.97 -0.26
N ASP A 79 18.14 -9.25 -0.24
CA ASP A 79 17.84 -8.23 0.77
C ASP A 79 17.82 -8.82 2.19
N ALA A 80 17.18 -9.98 2.37
CA ALA A 80 17.20 -10.72 3.63
C ALA A 80 18.62 -11.11 4.05
N CYS A 81 19.44 -11.65 3.15
CA CYS A 81 20.84 -11.98 3.43
C CYS A 81 21.65 -10.75 3.86
N ILE A 82 21.48 -9.62 3.16
CA ILE A 82 22.18 -8.37 3.47
C ILE A 82 21.77 -7.86 4.85
N LYS A 83 20.47 -7.87 5.17
CA LYS A 83 19.96 -7.46 6.49
C LYS A 83 20.46 -8.37 7.60
N LEU A 84 20.43 -9.70 7.41
CA LEU A 84 20.98 -10.65 8.38
C LEU A 84 22.47 -10.36 8.63
N TYR A 85 23.24 -10.16 7.57
CA TYR A 85 24.65 -9.80 7.69
C TYR A 85 24.87 -8.49 8.45
N GLN A 86 24.11 -7.44 8.15
CA GLN A 86 24.17 -6.14 8.83
C GLN A 86 23.80 -6.24 10.32
N LEU A 87 22.87 -7.13 10.66
CA LEU A 87 22.46 -7.43 12.03
C LEU A 87 23.43 -8.37 12.76
N GLY A 88 24.51 -8.80 12.10
CA GLY A 88 25.48 -9.71 12.67
C GLY A 88 24.94 -11.13 12.84
N ILE A 89 23.95 -11.55 12.04
CA ILE A 89 23.34 -12.89 12.03
C ILE A 89 23.85 -13.67 10.82
N ASP A 90 24.23 -14.93 11.06
CA ASP A 90 24.71 -15.85 10.05
C ASP A 90 23.59 -16.26 9.09
N TRP A 91 23.70 -15.79 7.86
CA TRP A 91 22.79 -16.11 6.77
C TRP A 91 23.07 -17.49 6.15
N ALA A 92 24.22 -18.11 6.44
CA ALA A 92 24.66 -19.34 5.79
C ALA A 92 24.06 -20.60 6.43
N THR A 93 23.50 -20.50 7.63
CA THR A 93 22.97 -21.64 8.40
C THR A 93 21.47 -21.49 8.70
N PRO A 94 20.70 -22.60 8.73
CA PRO A 94 19.27 -22.56 9.07
C PRO A 94 18.97 -22.12 10.51
N GLU A 95 19.97 -22.21 11.39
CA GLU A 95 19.87 -21.88 12.81
C GLU A 95 20.13 -20.38 13.09
N HIS A 96 20.32 -19.56 12.04
CA HIS A 96 20.46 -18.10 12.03
C HIS A 96 20.85 -17.50 13.40
N GLY A 97 22.12 -17.62 13.75
CA GLY A 97 22.69 -17.10 15.01
C GLY A 97 23.78 -16.04 14.77
N PRO A 98 24.34 -15.41 15.80
CA PRO A 98 25.34 -14.36 15.61
C PRO A 98 26.61 -14.83 14.87
N ILE A 99 27.13 -14.04 13.91
CA ILE A 99 28.28 -14.36 13.03
C ILE A 99 29.58 -14.68 13.80
N ASN A 100 29.70 -14.24 15.06
CA ASN A 100 30.90 -14.40 15.90
C ASN A 100 30.71 -15.32 17.12
N SER A 101 29.83 -16.32 17.06
CA SER A 101 29.76 -17.35 18.11
C SER A 101 30.78 -18.48 17.89
N ALA A 102 32.07 -18.15 17.84
CA ALA A 102 33.11 -19.17 17.90
C ALA A 102 33.15 -19.79 19.31
N LYS A 103 32.78 -21.06 19.41
CA LYS A 103 33.11 -21.99 20.51
C LYS A 103 32.75 -21.52 21.93
N ARG A 104 31.53 -21.81 22.39
CA ARG A 104 31.33 -22.19 23.80
C ARG A 104 30.83 -23.62 23.88
N LEU A 105 31.74 -24.47 24.36
CA LEU A 105 31.47 -25.84 24.78
C LEU A 105 30.30 -25.90 25.77
N ARG A 106 29.63 -27.05 25.72
CA ARG A 106 28.82 -27.66 26.79
C ARG A 106 29.34 -27.30 28.20
N SER A 107 28.52 -26.66 29.01
CA SER A 107 28.43 -26.97 30.45
C SER A 107 27.14 -26.44 31.07
N ILE A 108 26.43 -27.39 31.67
CA ILE A 108 25.38 -27.34 32.68
C ILE A 108 25.50 -26.14 33.63
N LEU A 109 24.40 -25.42 33.85
CA LEU A 109 23.76 -25.15 35.15
C LEU A 109 22.75 -24.00 35.01
N SER A 110 21.47 -24.32 35.23
CA SER A 110 20.43 -23.35 35.52
C SER A 110 20.78 -22.55 36.78
N PRO A 111 20.41 -21.27 36.82
CA PRO A 111 19.68 -20.77 37.97
C PRO A 111 18.36 -20.13 37.54
N GLU A 112 17.35 -20.37 38.36
CA GLU A 112 16.00 -19.81 38.27
C GLU A 112 16.04 -18.29 38.03
N ILE A 113 15.44 -17.85 36.93
CA ILE A 113 15.12 -16.44 36.68
C ILE A 113 13.66 -16.26 37.09
N PRO A 114 13.32 -15.23 37.89
CA PRO A 114 11.98 -15.05 38.42
C PRO A 114 10.98 -14.92 37.26
N ASN A 115 9.88 -15.64 37.43
CA ASN A 115 8.72 -15.66 36.56
C ASN A 115 8.13 -14.25 36.46
N GLY A 116 8.64 -13.48 35.50
CA GLY A 116 8.25 -12.12 35.18
C GLY A 116 8.16 -11.95 33.67
N CYS A 117 7.80 -13.01 32.95
CA CYS A 117 7.24 -12.85 31.61
C CYS A 117 5.86 -12.20 31.80
N HIS A 118 5.82 -10.88 31.91
CA HIS A 118 4.66 -10.17 31.44
C HIS A 118 4.49 -10.61 29.99
N ALA A 119 3.55 -11.52 29.74
CA ALA A 119 3.04 -11.75 28.41
C ALA A 119 2.78 -10.36 27.84
N ALA A 120 3.55 -9.96 26.84
CA ALA A 120 3.34 -8.68 26.18
C ALA A 120 1.86 -8.66 25.82
N GLU A 121 1.11 -7.71 26.39
CA GLU A 121 -0.31 -7.61 26.11
C GLU A 121 -0.47 -7.58 24.59
N SER A 122 -1.23 -8.55 24.08
CA SER A 122 -1.65 -8.66 22.69
C SER A 122 -1.93 -7.26 22.14
N SER A 123 -1.01 -6.75 21.31
CA SER A 123 -1.08 -5.37 20.82
C SER A 123 -2.28 -5.25 19.89
N LYS A 124 -3.37 -4.69 20.43
CA LYS A 124 -4.60 -4.47 19.66
C LYS A 124 -4.38 -3.35 18.64
N CYS A 125 -4.85 -3.59 17.42
CA CYS A 125 -4.83 -2.60 16.35
C CYS A 125 -6.27 -2.20 16.01
N VAL A 126 -6.47 -0.94 15.66
CA VAL A 126 -7.74 -0.45 15.14
C VAL A 126 -7.53 0.00 13.70
N VAL A 127 -8.37 -0.49 12.79
CA VAL A 127 -8.44 -0.02 11.40
C VAL A 127 -9.77 0.71 11.24
N LEU A 128 -9.71 1.93 10.73
CA LEU A 128 -10.87 2.79 10.57
C LEU A 128 -11.16 3.06 9.11
N ASP A 129 -12.43 3.02 8.76
CA ASP A 129 -12.93 3.66 7.55
C ASP A 129 -13.01 5.20 7.71
N ILE A 130 -13.18 5.91 6.59
CA ILE A 130 -13.31 7.37 6.56
C ILE A 130 -14.77 7.79 6.47
N GLU A 131 -15.36 7.65 5.28
CA GLU A 131 -16.71 8.10 4.95
C GLU A 131 -17.72 7.36 5.83
N GLY A 132 -18.65 8.09 6.44
CA GLY A 132 -19.67 7.48 7.32
C GLY A 132 -19.16 6.93 8.66
N THR A 133 -17.85 7.00 8.91
CA THR A 133 -17.21 6.41 10.09
C THR A 133 -16.47 7.44 10.94
N THR A 134 -15.42 8.04 10.38
CA THR A 134 -14.69 9.16 11.03
C THR A 134 -15.10 10.52 10.49
N THR A 135 -15.60 10.54 9.25
CA THR A 135 -15.93 11.75 8.48
C THR A 135 -17.35 11.63 7.92
N PRO A 136 -18.18 12.69 7.96
CA PRO A 136 -19.50 12.66 7.32
C PRO A 136 -19.41 12.30 5.83
N ILE A 137 -20.30 11.43 5.35
CA ILE A 137 -20.36 11.06 3.92
C ILE A 137 -20.51 12.31 3.05
N SER A 138 -21.38 13.24 3.48
CA SER A 138 -21.63 14.51 2.80
C SER A 138 -20.38 15.38 2.63
N PHE A 139 -19.39 15.27 3.52
CA PHE A 139 -18.15 16.04 3.33
C PHE A 139 -17.38 15.56 2.11
N VAL A 140 -17.33 14.26 1.86
CA VAL A 140 -16.64 13.74 0.68
C VAL A 140 -17.47 14.00 -0.59
N THR A 141 -18.77 13.70 -0.56
CA THR A 141 -19.65 13.81 -1.73
C THR A 141 -19.99 15.24 -2.11
N ASP A 142 -20.20 16.12 -1.12
CA ASP A 142 -20.76 17.46 -1.34
C ASP A 142 -19.70 18.56 -1.21
N VAL A 143 -18.50 18.24 -0.72
CA VAL A 143 -17.39 19.20 -0.59
C VAL A 143 -16.15 18.76 -1.36
N MET A 144 -15.57 17.59 -1.06
CA MET A 144 -14.29 17.21 -1.67
C MET A 144 -14.38 16.94 -3.18
N PHE A 145 -15.34 16.14 -3.63
CA PHE A 145 -15.49 15.87 -5.06
C PHE A 145 -15.90 17.12 -5.86
N PRO A 146 -16.89 17.93 -5.43
CA PRO A 146 -17.22 19.19 -6.09
C PRO A 146 -16.03 20.17 -6.12
N TYR A 147 -15.25 20.26 -5.04
CA TYR A 147 -14.05 21.10 -5.05
C TYR A 147 -13.05 20.68 -6.13
N ALA A 148 -12.80 19.38 -6.31
CA ALA A 148 -11.92 18.89 -7.36
C ALA A 148 -12.46 19.22 -8.76
N HIS A 149 -13.76 19.04 -8.96
CA HIS A 149 -14.46 19.39 -10.20
C HIS A 149 -14.31 20.89 -10.51
N ASP A 150 -14.66 21.77 -9.58
CA ASP A 150 -14.70 23.21 -9.82
C ASP A 150 -13.30 23.85 -9.95
N ASN A 151 -12.27 23.22 -9.39
CA ASN A 151 -10.91 23.74 -9.38
C ASN A 151 -9.97 23.07 -10.39
N VAL A 152 -10.42 22.07 -11.16
CA VAL A 152 -9.56 21.36 -12.13
C VAL A 152 -8.91 22.32 -13.12
N ARG A 153 -9.68 23.25 -13.71
CA ARG A 153 -9.15 24.26 -14.64
C ARG A 153 -8.15 25.18 -13.97
N LYS A 154 -8.48 25.71 -12.78
CA LYS A 154 -7.64 26.62 -12.01
C LYS A 154 -6.30 25.95 -11.70
N HIS A 155 -6.33 24.70 -11.24
CA HIS A 155 -5.14 23.91 -10.93
C HIS A 155 -4.28 23.73 -12.18
N LEU A 156 -4.82 23.09 -13.23
CA LEU A 156 -4.09 22.84 -14.48
C LEU A 156 -3.50 24.11 -15.09
N THR A 157 -4.21 25.24 -15.05
CA THR A 157 -3.70 26.52 -15.57
C THR A 157 -2.51 27.02 -14.76
N SER A 158 -2.59 26.91 -13.43
CA SER A 158 -1.57 27.41 -12.51
C SER A 158 -0.32 26.54 -12.43
N THR A 159 -0.44 25.23 -12.65
CA THR A 159 0.64 24.26 -12.49
C THR A 159 1.07 23.62 -13.80
N PHE A 160 0.53 24.04 -14.95
CA PHE A 160 0.76 23.44 -16.27
C PHE A 160 2.22 23.11 -16.59
N ASP A 161 3.13 24.03 -16.26
CA ASP A 161 4.55 23.91 -16.60
C ASP A 161 5.35 23.07 -15.58
N SER A 162 4.72 22.69 -14.46
CA SER A 162 5.32 21.83 -13.43
C SER A 162 5.45 20.39 -13.91
N GLU A 163 6.49 19.70 -13.44
CA GLU A 163 6.74 18.31 -13.82
C GLU A 163 5.62 17.36 -13.36
N GLU A 164 5.06 17.61 -12.16
CA GLU A 164 3.96 16.82 -11.61
C GLU A 164 2.71 16.92 -12.50
N THR A 165 2.32 18.14 -12.88
CA THR A 165 1.15 18.32 -13.77
C THR A 165 1.41 17.80 -15.18
N LYS A 166 2.63 17.85 -15.69
CA LYS A 166 2.97 17.24 -16.99
C LYS A 166 2.77 15.73 -16.98
N GLU A 167 3.17 15.05 -15.91
CA GLU A 167 2.92 13.61 -15.78
C GLU A 167 1.41 13.30 -15.62
N ASP A 168 0.66 14.11 -14.86
CA ASP A 168 -0.80 14.00 -14.78
C ASP A 168 -1.45 14.10 -16.17
N ILE A 169 -1.07 15.12 -16.95
CA ILE A 169 -1.56 15.37 -18.31
C ILE A 169 -1.27 14.17 -19.20
N LYS A 170 -0.05 13.64 -19.15
CA LYS A 170 0.37 12.46 -19.93
C LYS A 170 -0.44 11.22 -19.59
N LEU A 171 -0.64 10.92 -18.30
CA LEU A 171 -1.46 9.78 -17.88
C LEU A 171 -2.94 9.95 -18.28
N LEU A 172 -3.48 11.16 -18.15
CA LEU A 172 -4.85 11.47 -18.58
C LEU A 172 -5.01 11.38 -20.11
N ARG A 173 -4.00 11.77 -20.89
CA ARG A 173 -3.97 11.57 -22.34
C ARG A 173 -4.06 10.09 -22.70
N ILE A 174 -3.19 9.26 -22.13
CA ILE A 174 -3.19 7.80 -22.36
C ILE A 174 -4.56 7.19 -22.02
N GLN A 175 -5.12 7.57 -20.87
CA GLN A 175 -6.44 7.09 -20.46
C GLN A 175 -7.55 7.55 -21.40
N THR A 176 -7.51 8.79 -21.86
CA THR A 176 -8.49 9.34 -22.80
C THR A 176 -8.40 8.67 -24.17
N GLU A 177 -7.21 8.37 -24.66
CA GLU A 177 -7.02 7.59 -25.89
C GLU A 177 -7.57 6.17 -25.78
N ASP A 178 -7.43 5.53 -24.62
CA ASP A 178 -8.07 4.25 -24.33
C ASP A 178 -9.59 4.36 -24.29
N ASP A 179 -10.12 5.40 -23.65
CA ASP A 179 -11.55 5.67 -23.56
C ASP A 179 -12.18 5.91 -24.94
N LEU A 180 -11.50 6.67 -25.81
CA LEU A 180 -11.92 6.90 -27.19
C LEU A 180 -11.93 5.61 -28.01
N ARG A 181 -10.90 4.76 -27.87
CA ARG A 181 -10.84 3.44 -28.53
C ARG A 181 -11.97 2.52 -28.08
N ASN A 182 -12.33 2.60 -26.80
CA ASN A 182 -13.41 1.80 -26.20
C ASN A 182 -14.80 2.44 -26.36
N GLY A 183 -14.93 3.60 -27.00
CA GLY A 183 -16.20 4.28 -27.24
C GLY A 183 -16.90 4.78 -25.96
N ILE A 184 -16.12 5.12 -24.92
CA ILE A 184 -16.66 5.64 -23.67
C ILE A 184 -17.29 7.02 -23.92
N ALA A 185 -18.55 7.17 -23.52
CA ALA A 185 -19.29 8.42 -23.71
C ALA A 185 -18.63 9.60 -22.97
N GLY A 186 -18.53 10.73 -23.66
CA GLY A 186 -17.97 11.98 -23.11
C GLY A 186 -16.44 12.06 -23.11
N ALA A 187 -15.74 11.07 -23.68
CA ALA A 187 -14.31 11.19 -23.98
C ALA A 187 -14.10 12.14 -25.19
N VAL A 188 -13.16 13.08 -25.07
CA VAL A 188 -12.80 14.01 -26.16
C VAL A 188 -11.29 13.97 -26.41
N PRO A 189 -10.83 14.03 -27.67
CA PRO A 189 -9.40 14.05 -27.97
C PRO A 189 -8.67 15.17 -27.24
N VAL A 190 -7.55 14.83 -26.59
CA VAL A 190 -6.64 15.81 -26.00
C VAL A 190 -5.59 16.16 -27.06
N PRO A 191 -5.48 17.43 -27.48
CA PRO A 191 -4.53 17.81 -28.50
C PRO A 191 -3.07 17.69 -28.00
N PRO A 192 -2.09 17.63 -28.92
CA PRO A 192 -0.68 17.59 -28.55
C PRO A 192 -0.24 18.95 -27.96
N ASP A 193 0.92 19.00 -27.30
CA ASP A 193 1.37 20.19 -26.57
C ASP A 193 1.58 21.42 -27.47
N GLU A 194 1.88 21.20 -28.75
CA GLU A 194 2.08 22.25 -29.75
C GLU A 194 0.80 22.99 -30.13
N ALA A 195 -0.38 22.42 -29.84
CA ALA A 195 -1.68 23.07 -30.07
C ALA A 195 -1.91 24.27 -29.14
N GLY A 196 -1.12 24.38 -28.07
CA GLY A 196 -1.18 25.48 -27.12
C GLY A 196 -1.88 25.10 -25.82
N LYS A 197 -1.38 25.70 -24.73
CA LYS A 197 -1.78 25.42 -23.35
C LYS A 197 -3.30 25.45 -23.12
N GLU A 198 -3.99 26.45 -23.63
CA GLU A 198 -5.44 26.62 -23.41
C GLU A 198 -6.26 25.49 -24.04
N GLU A 199 -5.90 25.03 -25.25
CA GLU A 199 -6.63 23.96 -25.93
C GLU A 199 -6.46 22.61 -25.19
N VAL A 200 -5.23 22.32 -24.76
CA VAL A 200 -4.93 21.13 -23.96
C VAL A 200 -5.74 21.14 -22.65
N ILE A 201 -5.74 22.26 -21.92
CA ILE A 201 -6.49 22.40 -20.67
C ILE A 201 -8.00 22.25 -20.93
N ASN A 202 -8.54 22.86 -21.98
CA ASN A 202 -9.97 22.75 -22.31
C ASN A 202 -10.41 21.29 -22.52
N SER A 203 -9.67 20.52 -23.31
CA SER A 203 -9.96 19.10 -23.53
C SER A 203 -9.81 18.28 -22.25
N LEU A 204 -8.77 18.52 -21.44
CA LEU A 204 -8.57 17.80 -20.19
C LEU A 204 -9.68 18.07 -19.18
N VAL A 205 -10.09 19.33 -19.02
CA VAL A 205 -11.19 19.72 -18.14
C VAL A 205 -12.47 18.99 -18.56
N ALA A 206 -12.82 19.00 -19.85
CA ALA A 206 -14.00 18.30 -20.35
C ALA A 206 -13.97 16.79 -20.08
N ASN A 207 -12.81 16.14 -20.29
CA ASN A 207 -12.64 14.72 -19.98
C ASN A 207 -12.77 14.44 -18.48
N VAL A 208 -12.11 15.23 -17.63
CA VAL A 208 -12.13 15.05 -16.17
C VAL A 208 -13.54 15.29 -15.62
N GLU A 209 -14.24 16.33 -16.05
CA GLU A 209 -15.64 16.59 -15.66
C GLU A 209 -16.55 15.41 -16.05
N SER A 210 -16.38 14.89 -17.27
CA SER A 210 -17.10 13.69 -17.73
C SER A 210 -16.80 12.46 -16.86
N MET A 211 -15.53 12.22 -16.56
CA MET A 211 -15.08 11.10 -15.71
C MET A 211 -15.65 11.20 -14.29
N ILE A 212 -15.66 12.40 -13.69
CA ILE A 212 -16.23 12.65 -12.37
C ILE A 212 -17.74 12.44 -12.40
N LYS A 213 -18.44 12.99 -13.40
CA LYS A 213 -19.90 12.83 -13.54
C LYS A 213 -20.33 11.37 -13.70
N ALA A 214 -19.47 10.54 -14.29
CA ALA A 214 -19.69 9.11 -14.45
C ALA A 214 -19.18 8.25 -13.27
N ASP A 215 -18.77 8.85 -12.14
CA ASP A 215 -18.15 8.17 -10.97
C ASP A 215 -17.03 7.18 -11.37
N ARG A 216 -16.19 7.57 -12.32
CA ARG A 216 -15.12 6.70 -12.82
C ARG A 216 -13.96 6.62 -11.83
N LYS A 217 -13.60 5.40 -11.43
CA LYS A 217 -12.56 5.15 -10.42
C LYS A 217 -11.23 4.74 -11.06
N ILE A 218 -10.68 5.61 -11.90
CA ILE A 218 -9.44 5.37 -12.66
C ILE A 218 -8.23 6.05 -12.02
N THR A 219 -7.06 5.42 -12.09
CA THR A 219 -5.83 5.89 -11.42
C THR A 219 -5.43 7.32 -11.81
N PRO A 220 -5.41 7.71 -13.11
CA PRO A 220 -4.99 9.05 -13.50
C PRO A 220 -5.90 10.15 -12.93
N LEU A 221 -7.22 9.90 -12.88
CA LEU A 221 -8.17 10.84 -12.28
C LEU A 221 -7.91 11.01 -10.78
N LYS A 222 -7.72 9.90 -10.05
CA LYS A 222 -7.45 9.93 -8.60
C LYS A 222 -6.16 10.69 -8.28
N GLN A 223 -5.14 10.55 -9.12
CA GLN A 223 -3.86 11.26 -8.96
C GLN A 223 -4.08 12.77 -9.07
N LEU A 224 -4.70 13.24 -10.16
CA LEU A 224 -4.99 14.65 -10.35
C LEU A 224 -5.89 15.21 -9.24
N GLN A 225 -6.93 14.48 -8.81
CA GLN A 225 -7.78 14.87 -7.68
C GLN A 225 -6.96 15.06 -6.39
N GLY A 226 -5.99 14.16 -6.13
CA GLY A 226 -5.05 14.28 -5.02
C GLY A 226 -4.28 15.60 -5.04
N HIS A 227 -3.72 15.98 -6.18
CA HIS A 227 -2.95 17.22 -6.34
C HIS A 227 -3.83 18.48 -6.19
N ILE A 228 -5.07 18.43 -6.71
CA ILE A 228 -6.04 19.51 -6.55
C ILE A 228 -6.41 19.68 -5.07
N TRP A 229 -6.71 18.58 -4.37
CA TRP A 229 -7.00 18.62 -2.93
C TRP A 229 -5.82 19.11 -2.12
N ARG A 230 -4.59 18.69 -2.45
CA ARG A 230 -3.36 19.18 -1.81
C ARG A 230 -3.31 20.71 -1.86
N THR A 231 -3.52 21.27 -3.04
CA THR A 231 -3.58 22.72 -3.25
C THR A 231 -4.69 23.37 -2.39
N GLY A 232 -5.86 22.75 -2.32
CA GLY A 232 -6.97 23.26 -1.52
C GLY A 232 -6.71 23.27 -0.01
N PHE A 233 -6.13 22.19 0.52
CA PHE A 233 -5.75 22.12 1.93
C PHE A 233 -4.61 23.10 2.27
N GLU A 234 -3.58 23.20 1.42
CA GLU A 234 -2.46 24.14 1.61
C GLU A 234 -2.92 25.61 1.61
N LYS A 235 -3.85 25.95 0.71
CA LYS A 235 -4.46 27.29 0.64
C LYS A 235 -5.55 27.53 1.69
N LYS A 236 -5.89 26.51 2.49
CA LYS A 236 -7.01 26.53 3.45
C LYS A 236 -8.37 26.82 2.79
N GLU A 237 -8.49 26.55 1.50
CA GLU A 237 -9.76 26.52 0.77
C GLU A 237 -10.55 25.24 1.14
N LEU A 238 -9.85 24.19 1.57
CA LEU A 238 -10.40 22.98 2.17
C LEU A 238 -9.91 22.82 3.62
N GLN A 239 -10.79 22.30 4.47
CA GLN A 239 -10.46 21.91 5.85
C GLN A 239 -11.09 20.54 6.13
N GLY A 240 -10.30 19.63 6.71
CA GLY A 240 -10.75 18.27 7.00
C GLY A 240 -11.80 18.28 8.10
N VAL A 241 -12.94 17.63 7.85
CA VAL A 241 -14.02 17.49 8.82
C VAL A 241 -14.02 16.07 9.34
N VAL A 242 -14.03 15.90 10.66
CA VAL A 242 -14.24 14.61 11.33
C VAL A 242 -15.32 14.78 12.40
N PHE A 243 -15.97 13.69 12.81
CA PHE A 243 -16.92 13.76 13.93
C PHE A 243 -16.19 14.13 15.24
N GLU A 244 -16.87 14.87 16.12
CA GLU A 244 -16.31 15.43 17.36
C GLU A 244 -15.72 14.37 18.32
N ASP A 245 -16.25 13.15 18.30
CA ASP A 245 -15.77 12.05 19.13
C ASP A 245 -14.46 11.41 18.61
N VAL A 246 -14.14 11.60 17.32
CA VAL A 246 -13.00 10.94 16.66
C VAL A 246 -11.66 11.41 17.22
N PRO A 247 -11.35 12.73 17.32
CA PRO A 247 -10.08 13.19 17.89
C PRO A 247 -9.85 12.70 19.33
N VAL A 248 -10.93 12.65 20.12
CA VAL A 248 -10.88 12.21 21.53
C VAL A 248 -10.55 10.71 21.59
N ALA A 249 -11.23 9.88 20.79
CA ALA A 249 -10.98 8.45 20.71
C ALA A 249 -9.56 8.15 20.21
N LEU A 250 -9.10 8.80 19.14
CA LEU A 250 -7.75 8.64 18.61
C LEU A 250 -6.68 8.97 19.65
N LYS A 251 -6.87 10.06 20.40
CA LYS A 251 -5.96 10.45 21.48
C LYS A 251 -5.92 9.42 22.61
N ASN A 252 -7.08 8.90 23.01
CA ASN A 252 -7.19 7.90 24.07
C ASN A 252 -6.56 6.57 23.66
N TRP A 253 -6.87 6.07 22.46
CA TRP A 253 -6.28 4.85 21.92
C TRP A 253 -4.76 4.97 21.80
N HIS A 254 -4.25 6.09 21.31
CA HIS A 254 -2.81 6.35 21.25
C HIS A 254 -2.17 6.35 22.65
N ALA A 255 -2.79 7.00 23.63
CA ALA A 255 -2.30 7.02 25.02
C ALA A 255 -2.32 5.63 25.68
N SER A 256 -3.24 4.75 25.26
CA SER A 256 -3.30 3.34 25.67
C SER A 256 -2.41 2.41 24.86
N GLY A 257 -1.57 2.92 23.95
CA GLY A 257 -0.66 2.12 23.12
C GLY A 257 -1.34 1.35 21.98
N ILE A 258 -2.63 1.62 21.70
CA ILE A 258 -3.37 1.02 20.59
C ILE A 258 -2.91 1.70 19.29
N LYS A 259 -2.51 0.88 18.31
CA LYS A 259 -2.11 1.37 16.99
C LYS A 259 -3.34 1.58 16.12
N VAL A 260 -3.46 2.76 15.51
CA VAL A 260 -4.61 3.10 14.65
C VAL A 260 -4.17 3.28 13.21
N TYR A 261 -4.92 2.69 12.28
CA TYR A 261 -4.69 2.75 10.84
C TYR A 261 -5.97 3.15 10.13
N ILE A 262 -5.84 3.67 8.91
CA ILE A 262 -6.97 4.03 8.05
C ILE A 262 -7.04 3.06 6.87
N TYR A 263 -8.24 2.66 6.46
CA TYR A 263 -8.47 1.95 5.20
C TYR A 263 -9.66 2.59 4.47
N SER A 264 -9.38 3.24 3.34
CA SER A 264 -10.40 3.96 2.56
C SER A 264 -10.19 3.79 1.05
N SER A 265 -11.22 4.10 0.25
CA SER A 265 -11.14 4.04 -1.21
C SER A 265 -10.35 5.21 -1.82
N GLY A 266 -10.21 6.31 -1.08
CA GLY A 266 -9.36 7.45 -1.41
C GLY A 266 -7.87 7.10 -1.31
N SER A 267 -7.03 7.74 -2.11
CA SER A 267 -5.58 7.50 -2.11
C SER A 267 -4.97 7.78 -0.74
N ARG A 268 -3.90 7.08 -0.37
CA ARG A 268 -3.18 7.34 0.90
C ARG A 268 -2.77 8.80 1.07
N GLU A 269 -2.45 9.49 -0.02
CA GLU A 269 -2.18 10.92 0.00
C GLU A 269 -3.40 11.74 0.43
N ALA A 270 -4.56 11.53 -0.19
CA ALA A 270 -5.79 12.21 0.16
C ALA A 270 -6.18 11.98 1.63
N GLN A 271 -5.98 10.75 2.13
CA GLN A 271 -6.20 10.43 3.54
C GLN A 271 -5.26 11.23 4.46
N ARG A 272 -3.97 11.31 4.12
CA ARG A 272 -2.99 12.11 4.88
C ARG A 272 -3.35 13.60 4.86
N LEU A 273 -3.81 14.12 3.73
CA LEU A 273 -4.23 15.52 3.61
C LEU A 273 -5.45 15.82 4.48
N LEU A 274 -6.46 14.93 4.46
CA LEU A 274 -7.65 15.04 5.29
C LEU A 274 -7.31 15.12 6.78
N PHE A 275 -6.61 14.11 7.32
CA PHE A 275 -6.29 14.04 8.75
C PHE A 275 -5.20 15.03 9.19
N GLY A 276 -4.40 15.54 8.24
CA GLY A 276 -3.38 16.55 8.52
C GLY A 276 -3.93 17.97 8.68
N ASN A 277 -5.09 18.26 8.09
CA ASN A 277 -5.65 19.60 7.98
C ASN A 277 -7.05 19.71 8.59
N THR A 278 -7.29 19.05 9.73
CA THR A 278 -8.63 19.04 10.33
C THR A 278 -8.95 20.31 11.12
N THR A 279 -10.24 20.51 11.44
CA THR A 279 -10.71 21.52 12.42
C THR A 279 -10.12 21.34 13.82
N HIS A 280 -9.63 20.13 14.14
CA HIS A 280 -9.01 19.79 15.43
C HIS A 280 -7.47 19.77 15.37
N GLY A 281 -6.89 20.33 14.30
CA GLY A 281 -5.46 20.33 14.02
C GLY A 281 -4.98 19.06 13.32
N ASP A 282 -3.67 18.80 13.39
CA ASP A 282 -3.08 17.62 12.77
C ASP A 282 -3.32 16.36 13.62
N LEU A 283 -4.16 15.46 13.11
CA LEU A 283 -4.51 14.18 13.74
C LEU A 283 -3.58 13.04 13.31
N ARG A 284 -2.71 13.23 12.31
CA ARG A 284 -1.82 12.17 11.78
C ARG A 284 -0.86 11.64 12.84
N LYS A 285 -0.56 12.43 13.86
CA LYS A 285 0.25 12.03 15.03
C LYS A 285 -0.33 10.84 15.80
N PHE A 286 -1.63 10.57 15.66
CA PHE A 286 -2.31 9.43 16.29
C PHE A 286 -2.47 8.23 15.34
N LEU A 287 -2.07 8.37 14.07
CA LEU A 287 -2.24 7.36 13.03
C LEU A 287 -0.88 6.73 12.67
N CYS A 288 -0.85 5.41 12.61
CA CYS A 288 0.35 4.62 12.32
C CYS A 288 0.52 4.34 10.82
N GLY A 289 -0.55 4.39 10.03
CA GLY A 289 -0.49 4.10 8.60
C GLY A 289 -1.82 4.19 7.88
N TYR A 290 -1.77 4.05 6.55
CA TYR A 290 -2.88 4.24 5.63
C TYR A 290 -2.88 3.11 4.60
N PHE A 291 -4.04 2.51 4.38
CA PHE A 291 -4.33 1.54 3.34
C PHE A 291 -5.34 2.15 2.36
N ASP A 292 -5.21 1.79 1.10
CA ASP A 292 -6.15 2.21 0.05
C ASP A 292 -6.46 1.05 -0.91
N THR A 293 -7.12 1.35 -2.02
CA THR A 293 -7.50 0.33 -3.01
C THR A 293 -6.32 -0.39 -3.66
N THR A 294 -5.07 0.08 -3.48
CA THR A 294 -3.87 -0.67 -3.91
C THR A 294 -3.65 -1.94 -3.08
N THR A 295 -4.16 -1.98 -1.85
CA THR A 295 -4.18 -3.18 -1.01
C THR A 295 -5.25 -4.18 -1.45
N GLY A 296 -6.28 -3.71 -2.15
CA GLY A 296 -7.39 -4.50 -2.66
C GLY A 296 -8.74 -3.78 -2.47
N ASN A 297 -9.81 -4.36 -3.03
CA ASN A 297 -11.16 -3.82 -2.90
C ASN A 297 -11.67 -4.01 -1.46
N LYS A 298 -12.29 -2.98 -0.86
CA LYS A 298 -12.79 -3.01 0.53
C LYS A 298 -13.89 -4.05 0.77
N ARG A 299 -14.53 -4.56 -0.28
CA ARG A 299 -15.57 -5.61 -0.19
C ARG A 299 -15.03 -7.02 -0.35
N GLU A 300 -13.72 -7.18 -0.55
CA GLU A 300 -13.07 -8.47 -0.74
C GLU A 300 -12.33 -8.89 0.54
N THR A 301 -12.60 -10.12 1.01
CA THR A 301 -11.94 -10.72 2.18
C THR A 301 -10.41 -10.72 2.04
N LYS A 302 -9.89 -10.90 0.82
CA LYS A 302 -8.45 -10.92 0.54
C LYS A 302 -7.77 -9.63 0.98
N SER A 303 -8.40 -8.47 0.78
CA SER A 303 -7.82 -7.17 1.16
C SER A 303 -7.53 -7.08 2.66
N TYR A 304 -8.43 -7.62 3.50
CA TYR A 304 -8.24 -7.65 4.96
C TYR A 304 -7.18 -8.67 5.39
N PHE A 305 -7.06 -9.79 4.65
CA PHE A 305 -5.93 -10.70 4.84
C PHE A 305 -4.60 -9.98 4.57
N GLU A 306 -4.47 -9.27 3.45
CA GLU A 306 -3.27 -8.48 3.13
C GLU A 306 -2.98 -7.39 4.18
N ILE A 307 -4.03 -6.72 4.70
CA ILE A 307 -3.88 -5.77 5.81
C ILE A 307 -3.33 -6.47 7.05
N SER A 308 -3.87 -7.63 7.45
CA SER A 308 -3.38 -8.36 8.63
C SER A 308 -1.92 -8.76 8.50
N GLN A 309 -1.50 -9.22 7.31
CA GLN A 309 -0.10 -9.55 7.01
C GLN A 309 0.79 -8.31 7.08
N SER A 310 0.33 -7.18 6.49
CA SER A 310 1.06 -5.91 6.50
C SER A 310 1.23 -5.34 7.91
N LEU A 311 0.25 -5.55 8.78
CA LEU A 311 0.30 -5.12 10.18
C LEU A 311 1.15 -6.03 11.06
N GLY A 312 1.43 -7.27 10.61
CA GLY A 312 2.24 -8.23 11.34
C GLY A 312 1.61 -8.68 12.66
N VAL A 313 0.28 -8.77 12.72
CA VAL A 313 -0.43 -9.31 13.90
C VAL A 313 -0.36 -10.85 13.91
N ASP A 314 -0.28 -11.44 15.10
CA ASP A 314 -0.25 -12.90 15.26
C ASP A 314 -1.60 -13.53 14.90
N SER A 315 -2.69 -12.81 15.15
CA SER A 315 -4.05 -13.22 14.81
C SER A 315 -4.85 -12.05 14.24
N PRO A 316 -5.61 -12.24 13.14
CA PRO A 316 -6.52 -11.22 12.62
C PRO A 316 -7.54 -10.71 13.64
N SER A 317 -7.89 -11.52 14.64
CA SER A 317 -8.80 -11.15 15.74
C SER A 317 -8.26 -10.03 16.65
N GLN A 318 -6.96 -9.72 16.57
CA GLN A 318 -6.35 -8.58 17.26
C GLN A 318 -6.65 -7.24 16.57
N ILE A 319 -7.22 -7.28 15.37
CA ILE A 319 -7.59 -6.09 14.60
C ILE A 319 -9.08 -5.85 14.75
N LEU A 320 -9.42 -4.69 15.32
CA LEU A 320 -10.78 -4.15 15.28
C LEU A 320 -10.93 -3.28 14.03
N PHE A 321 -11.85 -3.65 13.14
CA PHE A 321 -12.26 -2.81 12.01
C PHE A 321 -13.58 -2.11 12.29
N ILE A 322 -13.62 -0.81 11.98
CA ILE A 322 -14.81 0.02 12.11
C ILE A 322 -15.14 0.62 10.74
N THR A 323 -16.35 0.36 10.26
CA THR A 323 -16.89 0.87 8.99
C THR A 323 -18.40 1.09 9.11
N ASP A 324 -19.00 1.93 8.28
CA ASP A 324 -20.45 2.03 8.12
C ASP A 324 -21.01 1.03 7.10
N VAL A 325 -20.16 0.49 6.22
CA VAL A 325 -20.59 -0.33 5.08
C VAL A 325 -20.70 -1.80 5.47
N PHE A 326 -21.92 -2.35 5.40
CA PHE A 326 -22.19 -3.75 5.75
C PHE A 326 -21.33 -4.76 4.97
N GLN A 327 -21.14 -4.57 3.66
CA GLN A 327 -20.35 -5.50 2.84
C GLN A 327 -18.87 -5.52 3.22
N GLU A 328 -18.34 -4.37 3.66
CA GLU A 328 -16.96 -4.28 4.17
C GLU A 328 -16.83 -4.98 5.53
N ALA A 329 -17.81 -4.79 6.41
CA ALA A 329 -17.89 -5.48 7.69
C ALA A 329 -17.90 -7.01 7.53
N VAL A 330 -18.69 -7.54 6.57
CA VAL A 330 -18.73 -8.97 6.24
C VAL A 330 -17.37 -9.46 5.72
N ALA A 331 -16.75 -8.72 4.80
CA ALA A 331 -15.45 -9.08 4.24
C ALA A 331 -14.35 -9.13 5.31
N ALA A 332 -14.30 -8.13 6.20
CA ALA A 332 -13.36 -8.09 7.32
C ALA A 332 -13.61 -9.24 8.31
N LYS A 333 -14.88 -9.52 8.64
CA LYS A 333 -15.25 -10.62 9.54
C LYS A 333 -14.83 -11.98 9.00
N ASN A 334 -14.99 -12.19 7.69
CA ASN A 334 -14.56 -13.42 7.03
C ASN A 334 -13.02 -13.58 7.03
N ALA A 335 -12.27 -12.47 7.13
CA ALA A 335 -10.81 -12.49 7.30
C ALA A 335 -10.37 -12.70 8.76
N GLY A 336 -11.33 -12.81 9.70
CA GLY A 336 -11.09 -13.06 11.11
C GLY A 336 -10.94 -11.81 11.98
N PHE A 337 -11.24 -10.62 11.43
CA PHE A 337 -11.17 -9.37 12.20
C PHE A 337 -12.31 -9.32 13.21
N ASP A 338 -12.10 -8.56 14.29
CA ASP A 338 -13.22 -8.08 15.10
C ASP A 338 -13.82 -6.85 14.41
N VAL A 339 -15.15 -6.72 14.41
CA VAL A 339 -15.83 -5.74 13.54
C VAL A 339 -16.95 -5.04 14.27
N ILE A 340 -16.97 -3.71 14.16
CA ILE A 340 -18.07 -2.85 14.64
C ILE A 340 -18.58 -2.01 13.47
N ILE A 341 -19.90 -1.90 13.36
CA ILE A 341 -20.53 -1.00 12.38
C ILE A 341 -20.80 0.38 12.99
N SER A 342 -20.28 1.42 12.36
CA SER A 342 -20.52 2.82 12.73
C SER A 342 -21.85 3.32 12.13
N ILE A 343 -22.74 3.82 12.98
CA ILE A 343 -24.01 4.44 12.58
C ILE A 343 -23.90 5.94 12.78
N ARG A 344 -23.70 6.67 11.67
CA ARG A 344 -23.63 8.14 11.64
C ARG A 344 -24.80 8.74 10.86
N PRO A 345 -25.11 10.03 11.08
CA PRO A 345 -26.09 10.73 10.26
C PRO A 345 -25.73 10.67 8.77
N GLY A 346 -26.68 10.26 7.93
CA GLY A 346 -26.49 10.13 6.48
C GLY A 346 -26.07 8.73 6.00
N ASN A 347 -25.71 7.81 6.90
CA ASN A 347 -25.36 6.44 6.50
C ASN A 347 -26.58 5.69 5.96
N ALA A 348 -26.33 4.76 5.03
CA ALA A 348 -27.34 3.88 4.49
C ALA A 348 -27.96 2.97 5.58
N PRO A 349 -29.24 2.59 5.47
CA PRO A 349 -29.85 1.67 6.40
C PRO A 349 -29.17 0.29 6.33
N LEU A 350 -29.00 -0.34 7.49
CA LEU A 350 -28.46 -1.68 7.59
C LEU A 350 -29.56 -2.74 7.38
N PRO A 351 -29.23 -3.93 6.85
CA PRO A 351 -30.16 -5.05 6.81
C PRO A 351 -30.62 -5.46 8.22
N ASP A 352 -31.86 -5.92 8.34
CA ASP A 352 -32.37 -6.47 9.60
C ASP A 352 -31.55 -7.68 10.05
N ASN A 353 -31.32 -7.82 11.36
CA ASN A 353 -30.59 -8.94 11.97
C ASN A 353 -29.18 -9.17 11.38
N HIS A 354 -28.49 -8.12 10.97
CA HIS A 354 -27.15 -8.18 10.39
C HIS A 354 -26.06 -8.79 11.31
N GLY A 355 -26.31 -8.90 12.63
CA GLY A 355 -25.47 -9.67 13.56
C GLY A 355 -24.15 -9.00 13.99
N PHE A 356 -23.93 -7.74 13.62
CA PHE A 356 -22.74 -6.96 14.03
C PHE A 356 -23.05 -6.06 15.22
N ARG A 357 -22.06 -5.84 16.09
CA ARG A 357 -22.14 -4.76 17.09
C ARG A 357 -22.17 -3.42 16.37
N THR A 358 -23.03 -2.50 16.81
CA THR A 358 -23.12 -1.15 16.27
C THR A 358 -22.76 -0.11 17.32
N ILE A 359 -22.24 1.04 16.89
CA ILE A 359 -21.97 2.21 17.72
C ILE A 359 -22.45 3.48 16.99
N LYS A 360 -22.76 4.52 17.73
CA LYS A 360 -23.06 5.86 17.20
C LYS A 360 -21.96 6.87 17.49
N SER A 361 -21.06 6.54 18.41
CA SER A 361 -19.89 7.32 18.82
C SER A 361 -18.72 6.38 19.16
N PHE A 362 -17.50 6.81 18.87
CA PHE A 362 -16.29 6.08 19.26
C PHE A 362 -16.07 6.08 20.78
N SER A 363 -16.79 6.92 21.53
CA SER A 363 -16.80 6.87 23.01
C SER A 363 -17.44 5.59 23.57
N GLU A 364 -18.10 4.78 22.75
CA GLU A 364 -18.71 3.50 23.14
C GLU A 364 -17.73 2.32 23.08
N ILE A 365 -16.50 2.56 22.61
CA ILE A 365 -15.39 1.59 22.54
C ILE A 365 -14.43 1.88 23.70
#